data_AF-A0A1H7WLL8-F1
#
_entry.id   AF-A0A1H7WLL8-F1
#
_cell.length_a   1.000
_cell.length_b   1.000
_cell.length_c   1.000
_cell.angle_alpha   90.00
_cell.angle_beta   90.00
_cell.angle_gamma   90.00
#
_symmetry.space_group_name_H-M   'P 1'
#
loop_
_entity.id
_entity.type
_entity.pdbx_description
1 polymer ?
#
loop_
_entity_poly.entity_id
_entity_poly.type
_entity_poly.pdbx_seq_one_letter_code
_entity_poly.pdbx_strand_id
1 'polypeptide(L)'
;MKRQYDPPLTTNTQDPRYRVDKAVAGAQQRLDAAIDAKRHHTNQNLAHEVIKEAREALKRAEHARVLKLKELAQKAAEMRAAGK
;
A
#
# COMPACT_ATOMS: atom_id res chain seq x y z
N MET A 1 -16.59 10.18 -0.95
CA MET A 1 -16.36 8.72 -0.91
C MET A 1 -14.86 8.46 -0.73
N LYS A 2 -14.41 8.16 0.50
CA LYS A 2 -13.04 7.67 0.71
C LYS A 2 -13.01 6.23 0.19
N ARG A 3 -12.17 5.93 -0.80
CA ARG A 3 -11.81 4.55 -1.12
C ARG A 3 -10.94 4.08 0.04
N GLN A 4 -11.58 3.62 1.12
CA GLN A 4 -10.90 2.97 2.21
C GLN A 4 -10.45 1.64 1.65
N TYR A 5 -9.21 1.62 1.23
CA TYR A 5 -8.56 0.45 0.71
C TYR A 5 -8.29 -0.45 1.92
N ASP A 6 -9.17 -1.42 2.12
CA ASP A 6 -9.05 -2.45 3.15
C ASP A 6 -8.95 -3.82 2.46
N PRO A 7 -7.86 -4.10 1.70
CA PRO A 7 -7.61 -5.48 1.33
C PRO A 7 -7.40 -6.23 2.62
N PRO A 8 -7.95 -7.44 2.76
CA PRO A 8 -7.65 -8.27 3.91
C PRO A 8 -6.14 -8.41 3.95
N LEU A 9 -5.49 -7.80 4.96
CA LEU A 9 -4.14 -8.16 5.37
C LEU A 9 -4.21 -9.67 5.46
N THR A 10 -3.57 -10.37 4.52
CA THR A 10 -3.66 -11.82 4.45
C THR A 10 -3.33 -12.33 5.85
N THR A 11 -4.33 -12.84 6.58
CA THR A 11 -4.19 -13.21 8.00
C THR A 11 -3.10 -14.28 8.18
N ASN A 12 -2.77 -14.95 7.07
CA ASN A 12 -1.58 -15.74 6.91
C ASN A 12 -0.33 -14.87 6.66
N THR A 13 0.49 -14.72 7.71
CA THR A 13 1.79 -14.02 7.66
C THR A 13 2.81 -14.65 6.72
N GLN A 14 2.59 -15.89 6.27
CA GLN A 14 3.41 -16.60 5.31
C GLN A 14 2.98 -16.36 3.86
N ASP A 15 1.85 -15.69 3.61
CA ASP A 15 1.43 -15.37 2.24
C ASP A 15 2.45 -14.38 1.61
N PRO A 16 2.95 -14.65 0.40
CA PRO A 16 3.85 -13.74 -0.31
C PRO A 16 3.31 -12.31 -0.50
N ARG A 17 1.99 -12.11 -0.40
CA ARG A 17 1.30 -10.82 -0.47
C ARG A 17 1.29 -10.07 0.86
N TYR A 18 1.42 -10.77 1.99
CA TYR A 18 1.31 -10.21 3.33
C TYR A 18 2.24 -9.02 3.55
N ARG A 19 3.51 -9.16 3.15
CA ARG A 19 4.51 -8.09 3.31
C ARG A 19 4.14 -6.82 2.55
N VAL A 20 3.53 -6.98 1.37
CA VAL A 20 3.17 -5.85 0.52
C VAL A 20 1.88 -5.19 0.99
N ASP A 21 0.88 -5.99 1.37
CA ASP A 21 -0.36 -5.47 1.97
C ASP A 21 -0.05 -4.71 3.29
N LYS A 22 0.86 -5.24 4.13
CA LYS A 22 1.35 -4.56 5.33
C LYS A 22 2.03 -3.23 5.02
N ALA A 23 2.82 -3.17 3.95
CA ALA A 23 3.49 -1.94 3.53
C ALA A 23 2.48 -0.86 3.07
N VAL A 24 1.41 -1.26 2.36
CA VAL A 24 0.34 -0.33 1.96
C VAL A 24 -0.45 0.16 3.17
N ALA A 25 -0.81 -0.74 4.10
CA ALA A 25 -1.49 -0.36 5.34
C ALA A 25 -0.67 0.65 6.17
N GLY A 26 0.64 0.42 6.30
CA GLY A 26 1.53 1.36 6.99
C GLY A 26 1.66 2.71 6.26
N ALA A 27 1.69 2.72 4.93
CA ALA A 27 1.71 3.96 4.14
C ALA A 27 0.40 4.75 4.30
N GLN A 28 -0.75 4.06 4.34
CA GLN A 28 -2.05 4.66 4.57
C GLN A 28 -2.13 5.31 5.96
N GLN A 29 -1.66 4.62 7.01
CA GLN A 29 -1.59 5.17 8.37
C GLN A 29 -0.74 6.44 8.44
N ARG A 30 0.39 6.48 7.73
CA ARG A 30 1.24 7.68 7.66
C ARG A 30 0.55 8.84 6.95
N LEU A 31 -0.20 8.57 5.88
CA LEU A 31 -0.98 9.60 5.20
C LEU A 31 -2.09 10.16 6.11
N ASP A 32 -2.80 9.29 6.83
CA ASP A 32 -3.84 9.71 7.75
C ASP A 32 -3.25 10.54 8.91
N ALA A 33 -2.11 10.13 9.46
CA ALA A 33 -1.38 10.91 10.47
C ALA A 33 -0.90 12.27 9.94
N ALA A 34 -0.41 12.34 8.70
CA ALA A 34 -0.01 13.61 8.08
C ALA A 34 -1.20 14.55 7.84
N ILE A 35 -2.36 14.01 7.44
CA ILE A 35 -3.59 14.77 7.27
C ILE A 35 -4.09 15.31 8.61
N ASP A 36 -4.02 14.49 9.67
CA ASP A 36 -4.42 14.89 11.00
C ASP A 36 -3.48 15.95 11.57
N ALA A 37 -2.16 15.76 11.43
CA ALA A 37 -1.16 16.75 11.81
C ALA A 37 -1.36 18.10 11.10
N LYS A 38 -1.73 18.12 9.80
CA LYS A 38 -2.06 19.36 9.09
C LYS A 38 -3.21 20.13 9.72
N ARG A 39 -4.21 19.45 10.30
CA ARG A 39 -5.34 20.13 10.96
C ARG A 39 -4.90 20.92 12.19
N HIS A 40 -3.79 20.53 12.79
CA HIS A 40 -3.24 21.13 14.01
C HIS A 40 -2.03 22.05 13.77
N HIS A 41 -1.49 22.13 12.55
CA HIS A 41 -0.33 22.97 12.20
C HIS A 41 -0.72 24.38 11.74
N THR A 42 0.03 25.39 12.20
CA THR A 42 -0.07 26.79 11.75
C THR A 42 0.65 27.07 10.42
N ASN A 43 1.71 26.31 10.08
CA ASN A 43 2.42 26.45 8.80
C ASN A 43 1.81 25.54 7.72
N GLN A 44 0.92 26.11 6.92
CA GLN A 44 0.16 25.41 5.86
C GLN A 44 1.05 24.85 4.74
N ASN A 45 2.18 25.50 4.43
CA ASN A 45 3.04 25.10 3.30
C ASN A 45 3.80 23.80 3.61
N LEU A 46 4.44 23.73 4.79
CA LEU A 46 5.14 22.53 5.23
C LEU A 46 4.18 21.33 5.33
N ALA A 47 2.99 21.55 5.91
CA ALA A 47 1.98 20.52 6.02
C ALA A 47 1.48 20.01 4.66
N HIS A 48 1.43 20.88 3.65
CA HIS A 48 1.05 20.47 2.29
C HIS A 48 2.10 19.56 1.66
N GLU A 49 3.39 19.90 1.78
CA GLU A 49 4.48 19.08 1.25
C GLU A 49 4.55 17.71 1.94
N VAL A 50 4.38 17.65 3.26
CA VAL A 50 4.35 16.38 4.01
C VAL A 50 3.19 15.47 3.55
N ILE A 51 2.00 16.04 3.34
CA ILE A 51 0.86 15.26 2.79
C ILE A 51 1.15 14.79 1.37
N LYS A 52 1.75 15.63 0.53
CA LYS A 52 2.10 15.28 -0.84
C LYS A 52 3.08 14.11 -0.87
N GLU A 53 4.14 14.16 -0.07
CA GLU A 53 5.12 13.08 0.05
C GLU A 53 4.46 11.78 0.56
N ALA A 54 3.59 11.88 1.56
CA ALA A 54 2.87 10.72 2.09
C ALA A 54 1.94 10.08 1.03
N ARG A 55 1.29 10.88 0.18
CA ARG A 55 0.48 10.37 -0.94
C ARG A 55 1.33 9.68 -1.99
N GLU A 56 2.50 10.23 -2.32
CA GLU A 56 3.43 9.58 -3.25
C GLU A 56 3.96 8.26 -2.69
N ALA A 57 4.26 8.21 -1.40
CA ALA A 57 4.67 6.98 -0.73
C ALA A 57 3.57 5.90 -0.79
N LEU A 58 2.30 6.27 -0.57
CA LEU A 58 1.16 5.36 -0.73
C LEU A 58 1.06 4.84 -2.16
N LYS A 59 1.13 5.72 -3.17
CA LYS A 59 1.09 5.34 -4.59
C LYS A 59 2.20 4.36 -4.97
N ARG A 60 3.42 4.57 -4.46
CA ARG A 60 4.54 3.64 -4.68
C ARG A 60 4.28 2.26 -4.06
N ALA A 61 3.72 2.22 -2.85
CA ALA A 61 3.38 0.96 -2.18
C ALA A 61 2.28 0.19 -2.94
N GLU A 62 1.25 0.87 -3.42
CA GLU A 62 0.19 0.27 -4.24
C GLU A 62 0.74 -0.28 -5.56
N HIS A 63 1.63 0.46 -6.23
CA HIS A 63 2.27 0.00 -7.45
C HIS A 63 3.09 -1.29 -7.23
N ALA A 64 3.88 -1.34 -6.15
CA ALA A 64 4.63 -2.52 -5.78
C ALA A 64 3.72 -3.74 -5.55
N ARG A 65 2.53 -3.53 -4.97
CA ARG A 65 1.52 -4.58 -4.80
C ARG A 65 1.01 -5.12 -6.12
N VAL A 66 0.65 -4.25 -7.04
CA VAL A 66 0.15 -4.67 -8.36
C VAL A 66 1.19 -5.51 -9.09
N LEU A 67 2.47 -5.10 -9.05
CA LEU A 67 3.56 -5.89 -9.60
C LEU A 67 3.67 -7.26 -8.93
N LYS A 68 3.59 -7.32 -7.59
CA LYS A 68 3.65 -8.59 -6.86
C LYS A 68 2.49 -9.53 -7.21
N LEU A 69 1.27 -9.00 -7.36
CA LEU A 69 0.11 -9.78 -7.77
C LEU A 69 0.29 -10.37 -9.17
N LYS A 70 0.84 -9.59 -10.11
CA LYS A 70 1.17 -10.07 -11.46
C LYS A 70 2.22 -11.19 -11.44
N GLU A 71 3.28 -11.02 -10.65
CA GLU A 71 4.34 -12.03 -10.49
C GLU A 71 3.77 -13.35 -9.92
N LEU A 72 2.92 -13.27 -8.90
CA LEU A 72 2.30 -14.45 -8.30
C LEU A 72 1.32 -15.14 -9.25
N ALA A 73 0.55 -14.38 -10.03
CA ALA A 73 -0.33 -14.91 -11.05
C ALA A 73 0.45 -15.66 -12.15
N GLN A 74 1.58 -15.10 -12.59
CA GLN A 74 2.47 -15.73 -13.56
C GLN A 74 3.05 -17.03 -13.02
N LYS A 75 3.61 -17.03 -11.80
CA LYS A 75 4.14 -18.25 -11.16
C LYS A 75 3.09 -19.34 -11.00
N ALA A 76 1.86 -18.97 -10.65
CA ALA A 76 0.76 -19.92 -10.57
C ALA A 76 0.38 -20.53 -11.93
N ALA A 77 0.48 -19.75 -13.01
CA ALA A 77 0.26 -20.24 -14.37
C ALA A 77 1.38 -21.20 -14.81
N GLU A 78 2.65 -20.87 -14.53
CA GLU A 78 3.82 -21.70 -14.84
C GLU A 78 3.77 -23.04 -14.09
N MET A 79 3.43 -23.05 -12.79
CA MET A 79 3.29 -24.29 -12.03
C MET A 79 2.16 -25.19 -12.54
N ARG A 80 1.04 -24.60 -13.01
CA ARG A 80 -0.05 -25.36 -13.64
C ARG A 80 0.35 -25.94 -15.00
N ALA A 81 1.22 -25.25 -15.75
CA ALA A 81 1.73 -25.72 -17.02
C ALA A 81 2.78 -26.84 -16.86
N ALA A 82 3.62 -26.76 -15.82
CA ALA A 82 4.67 -27.75 -15.53
C ALA A 82 4.16 -29.03 -14.83
N GLY A 83 2.94 -29.01 -14.28
CA GLY A 83 2.28 -30.18 -13.66
C GLY A 83 1.39 -30.99 -14.62
N LYS A 84 1.41 -30.69 -15.92
CA LYS A 84 0.82 -31.49 -17.00
C LYS A 84 1.91 -32.18 -17.79
#